data_AF-A0A660HPA0-F1
#
_entry.id   AF-A0A660HPA0-F1
#
_cell.length_a   1.000
_cell.length_b   1.000
_cell.length_c   1.000
_cell.angle_alpha   90.00
_cell.angle_beta   90.00
_cell.angle_gamma   90.00
#
_symmetry.space_group_name_H-M   'P 1'
#
loop_
_entity.id
_entity.type
_entity.pdbx_description
1 polymer ?
#
loop_
_entity_poly.entity_id
_entity_poly.type
_entity_poly.pdbx_seq_one_letter_code
_entity_poly.pdbx_strand_id
1 'polypeptide(L)'
;MREPEDSGKETASIIAVLCVCLILAALTGVLSSDSIENLKDEVTGYIISGLEPGSQEVVFTPEPALFTSPAIPKYSPRKSEPTPILRTPLQPGFSLSSNYQTSEFFQGGVGYIRASIKNEGRNPIFIDRYGVSVSSSESRIYSEDCGVLIPPGEEKNLGVIAVQIPEEESASFKIVLWLLASTSEGKWHEYESYSLKDFTVNLKPMPEKSAPVYLYNPASCFKTINRLVEPAEPSVRGKAAEVARLYPGSYNIYQICALFDMVKEEIEYVSDPRGNDIWEPANVTLKIGAGDCEDQAILLSSMLEAIGGTTRVYLTNTHAFAAVYIGNGTNATETSVEGIRAYYGDVDVNYLTDEYGSWLMLDPTSSLYAGGLPGKTAQVRIKATEGDEAYRSWTFVNTSEVRVIDINPRWPL
;
A
#
# COMPACT_ATOMS: atom_id res chain seq x y z
N MET A 1 4.58 -39.55 45.13
CA MET A 1 5.89 -38.88 44.96
C MET A 1 6.71 -39.70 43.98
N ARG A 2 6.75 -39.25 42.73
CA ARG A 2 7.82 -39.59 41.77
C ARG A 2 8.40 -38.25 41.36
N GLU A 3 9.70 -38.06 41.59
CA GLU A 3 10.45 -36.91 41.12
C GLU A 3 10.54 -36.91 39.59
N PRO A 4 10.61 -35.74 38.93
CA PRO A 4 10.99 -35.66 37.53
C PRO A 4 12.52 -35.51 37.40
N GLU A 5 13.18 -36.51 36.82
CA GLU A 5 14.58 -36.43 36.41
C GLU A 5 14.70 -35.87 34.98
N ASP A 6 15.46 -34.77 34.89
CA ASP A 6 16.54 -34.53 33.92
C ASP A 6 16.25 -34.25 32.43
N SER A 7 15.29 -33.37 32.09
CA SER A 7 15.20 -32.77 30.74
C SER A 7 15.97 -31.44 30.58
N GLY A 8 16.42 -30.85 31.69
CA GLY A 8 17.09 -29.54 31.72
C GLY A 8 18.60 -29.59 31.43
N LYS A 9 19.25 -30.74 31.60
CA LYS A 9 20.69 -30.89 31.30
C LYS A 9 20.97 -31.16 29.82
N GLU A 10 20.10 -31.89 29.13
CA GLU A 10 20.27 -32.16 27.68
C GLU A 10 20.13 -30.89 26.85
N THR A 11 19.13 -30.04 27.15
CA THR A 11 18.89 -28.77 26.46
C THR A 11 20.02 -27.77 26.70
N ALA A 12 20.54 -27.67 27.93
CA ALA A 12 21.72 -26.84 28.23
C ALA A 12 22.98 -27.34 27.52
N SER A 13 23.13 -28.66 27.34
CA SER A 13 24.27 -29.26 26.64
C SER A 13 24.23 -29.03 25.13
N ILE A 14 23.05 -29.01 24.50
CA ILE A 14 22.88 -28.75 23.07
C ILE A 14 23.19 -27.27 22.76
N ILE A 15 22.73 -26.33 23.59
CA ILE A 15 23.02 -24.90 23.45
C ILE A 15 24.51 -24.63 23.59
N ALA A 16 25.19 -25.29 24.55
CA ALA A 16 26.63 -25.14 24.74
C ALA A 16 27.43 -25.64 23.52
N VAL A 17 27.02 -26.75 22.90
CA VAL A 17 27.66 -27.29 21.69
C VAL A 17 27.44 -26.36 20.48
N LEU A 18 26.23 -25.82 20.30
CA LEU A 18 25.93 -24.85 19.24
C LEU A 18 26.74 -23.56 19.38
N CYS A 19 26.90 -23.03 20.60
CA CYS A 19 27.74 -21.87 20.87
C CYS A 19 29.22 -22.14 20.55
N VAL A 20 29.74 -23.34 20.87
CA VAL A 20 31.12 -23.72 20.55
C VAL A 20 31.33 -23.86 19.03
N CYS A 21 30.35 -24.42 18.30
CA CYS A 21 30.39 -24.52 16.84
C CYS A 21 30.34 -23.15 16.16
N LEU A 22 29.53 -22.21 16.66
CA LEU A 22 29.44 -20.83 16.15
C LEU A 22 30.72 -20.02 16.39
N ILE A 23 31.36 -20.21 17.55
CA ILE A 23 32.65 -19.58 17.86
C ILE A 23 33.77 -20.13 16.96
N LEU A 24 33.75 -21.44 16.67
CA LEU A 24 34.69 -22.08 15.75
C LEU A 24 34.51 -21.63 14.28
N ALA A 25 33.26 -21.42 13.83
CA ALA A 25 32.97 -20.90 12.49
C ALA A 25 33.38 -19.42 12.32
N ALA A 26 33.28 -18.62 13.39
CA ALA A 26 33.74 -17.23 13.41
C ALA A 26 35.27 -17.10 13.41
N LEU A 27 36.00 -18.10 13.94
CA LEU A 27 37.46 -18.11 13.97
C LEU A 27 38.10 -18.60 12.65
N THR A 28 37.38 -19.35 11.82
CA THR A 28 37.91 -19.88 10.54
C THR A 28 37.55 -19.05 9.31
N GLY A 29 36.76 -17.98 9.45
CA GLY A 29 36.48 -17.04 8.37
C GLY A 29 35.73 -17.64 7.17
N VAL A 30 34.93 -18.69 7.39
CA VAL A 30 34.12 -19.33 6.34
C VAL A 30 32.66 -18.99 6.57
N LEU A 31 32.25 -17.76 6.26
CA LEU A 31 30.85 -17.40 6.05
C LEU A 31 30.77 -16.41 4.88
N SER A 32 30.22 -16.86 3.75
CA SER A 32 29.86 -16.02 2.61
C SER A 32 28.60 -15.21 2.93
N SER A 33 28.38 -14.09 2.23
CA SER A 33 27.19 -13.23 2.35
C SER A 33 25.88 -14.01 2.29
N ASP A 34 25.81 -15.01 1.41
CA ASP A 34 24.61 -15.82 1.16
C ASP A 34 24.26 -16.73 2.34
N SER A 35 25.24 -17.07 3.18
CA SER A 35 24.99 -17.88 4.39
C SER A 35 24.41 -17.03 5.53
N ILE A 36 24.67 -15.72 5.53
CA ILE A 36 24.16 -14.78 6.55
C ILE A 36 22.73 -14.34 6.23
N GLU A 37 22.38 -14.20 4.94
CA GLU A 37 20.99 -13.95 4.52
C GLU A 37 20.08 -15.16 4.80
N ASN A 38 20.53 -16.38 4.46
CA ASN A 38 19.79 -17.59 4.83
C ASN A 38 19.62 -17.75 6.36
N LEU A 39 20.64 -17.39 7.15
CA LEU A 39 20.53 -17.44 8.61
C LEU A 39 19.56 -16.37 9.15
N LYS A 40 19.44 -15.21 8.49
CA LYS A 40 18.45 -14.18 8.84
C LYS A 40 17.03 -14.63 8.56
N ASP A 41 16.78 -15.25 7.40
CA ASP A 41 15.47 -15.78 7.05
C ASP A 41 15.07 -16.93 7.97
N GLU A 42 16.03 -17.79 8.33
CA GLU A 42 15.82 -18.90 9.26
C GLU A 42 15.57 -18.38 10.70
N VAL A 43 16.33 -17.38 11.16
CA VAL A 43 16.14 -16.77 12.50
C VAL A 43 14.85 -15.95 12.60
N THR A 44 14.41 -15.28 11.52
CA THR A 44 13.11 -14.60 11.47
C THR A 44 11.98 -15.64 11.51
N GLY A 45 12.15 -16.77 10.82
CA GLY A 45 11.30 -17.96 10.98
C GLY A 45 11.26 -18.48 12.41
N TYR A 46 12.38 -18.45 13.14
CA TYR A 46 12.49 -18.86 14.55
C TYR A 46 11.84 -17.88 15.54
N ILE A 47 11.84 -16.57 15.28
CA ILE A 47 11.16 -15.59 16.14
C ILE A 47 9.64 -15.67 15.97
N ILE A 48 9.16 -15.93 14.75
CA ILE A 48 7.73 -16.26 14.51
C ILE A 48 7.34 -17.57 15.21
N SER A 49 8.29 -18.50 15.41
CA SER A 49 8.07 -19.78 16.13
C SER A 49 8.43 -19.75 17.62
N GLY A 50 8.77 -18.59 18.19
CA GLY A 50 8.76 -18.34 19.64
C GLY A 50 7.34 -18.27 20.24
N LEU A 51 6.31 -18.31 19.39
CA LEU A 51 4.93 -18.59 19.73
C LEU A 51 4.74 -20.11 19.62
N GLU A 52 4.48 -20.80 20.74
CA GLU A 52 4.36 -22.27 20.75
C GLU A 52 3.50 -22.81 19.59
N PRO A 53 3.90 -23.91 18.92
CA PRO A 53 3.06 -24.63 17.97
C PRO A 53 2.00 -25.42 18.75
N GLY A 54 1.08 -24.71 19.38
CA GLY A 54 -0.01 -25.24 20.18
C GLY A 54 -1.35 -25.08 19.48
N SER A 55 -1.74 -26.11 18.72
CA SER A 55 -3.07 -26.35 18.13
C SER A 55 -3.56 -25.39 17.02
N GLN A 56 -4.07 -26.00 15.95
CA GLN A 56 -4.90 -25.38 14.91
C GLN A 56 -6.28 -24.97 15.47
N GLU A 57 -6.31 -24.21 16.56
CA GLU A 57 -7.56 -23.73 17.13
C GLU A 57 -7.97 -22.46 16.37
N VAL A 58 -8.95 -22.58 15.47
CA VAL A 58 -9.61 -21.41 14.88
C VAL A 58 -10.36 -20.71 16.01
N VAL A 59 -9.78 -19.63 16.53
CA VAL A 59 -10.30 -18.96 17.73
C VAL A 59 -11.51 -18.07 17.42
N PHE A 60 -11.70 -17.73 16.15
CA PHE A 60 -12.78 -16.85 15.73
C PHE A 60 -13.25 -17.20 14.32
N THR A 61 -14.58 -17.17 14.14
CA THR A 61 -15.24 -17.27 12.84
C THR A 61 -16.07 -16.00 12.67
N PRO A 62 -15.84 -15.20 11.61
CA PRO A 62 -16.63 -14.00 11.37
C PRO A 62 -18.11 -14.28 11.17
N GLU A 63 -18.95 -13.33 11.56
CA GLU A 63 -20.39 -13.36 11.27
C GLU A 63 -20.69 -12.44 10.07
N PRO A 64 -20.92 -12.98 8.85
CA PRO A 64 -21.06 -12.14 7.65
C PRO A 64 -22.24 -11.18 7.69
N ALA A 65 -23.25 -11.47 8.52
CA ALA A 65 -24.39 -10.59 8.75
C ALA A 65 -24.01 -9.26 9.43
N LEU A 66 -22.81 -9.17 10.04
CA LEU A 66 -22.29 -7.95 10.65
C LEU A 66 -21.37 -7.17 9.71
N PHE A 67 -21.08 -7.68 8.52
CA PHE A 67 -20.18 -7.04 7.58
C PHE A 67 -20.83 -5.82 6.95
N THR A 68 -20.07 -4.74 6.82
CA THR A 68 -20.54 -3.50 6.22
C THR A 68 -19.83 -3.24 4.91
N SER A 69 -20.59 -3.20 3.82
CA SER A 69 -20.10 -2.75 2.51
C SER A 69 -20.19 -1.23 2.38
N PRO A 70 -19.21 -0.56 1.77
CA PRO A 70 -19.27 0.88 1.56
C PRO A 70 -20.35 1.25 0.55
N ALA A 71 -21.05 2.35 0.81
CA ALA A 71 -21.86 2.98 -0.23
C ALA A 71 -20.95 3.58 -1.32
N ILE A 72 -21.48 3.72 -2.53
CA ILE A 72 -20.79 4.38 -3.65
C ILE A 72 -21.47 5.73 -3.88
N PRO A 73 -20.82 6.85 -3.54
CA PRO A 73 -21.43 8.16 -3.74
C PRO A 73 -21.61 8.48 -5.22
N LYS A 74 -22.66 9.24 -5.54
CA LYS A 74 -22.96 9.64 -6.93
C LYS A 74 -22.26 10.93 -7.37
N TYR A 75 -21.60 11.63 -6.44
CA TYR A 75 -20.86 12.86 -6.74
C TYR A 75 -19.42 12.52 -7.10
N SER A 76 -18.77 13.37 -7.91
CA SER A 76 -17.34 13.19 -8.22
C SER A 76 -16.48 13.59 -7.01
N PRO A 77 -15.52 12.75 -6.57
CA PRO A 77 -14.60 13.09 -5.50
C PRO A 77 -13.48 14.02 -5.97
N ARG A 78 -13.12 13.96 -7.27
CA ARG A 78 -12.10 14.82 -7.88
C ARG A 78 -12.65 16.24 -8.02
N LYS A 79 -12.06 17.17 -7.27
CA LYS A 79 -12.30 18.62 -7.41
C LYS A 79 -11.32 19.17 -8.43
N SER A 80 -11.76 19.35 -9.67
CA SER A 80 -10.99 20.05 -10.68
C SER A 80 -11.33 21.54 -10.62
N GLU A 81 -10.32 22.39 -10.51
CA GLU A 81 -10.50 23.83 -10.64
C GLU A 81 -10.77 24.19 -12.10
N PRO A 82 -11.68 25.12 -12.39
CA PRO A 82 -11.98 25.51 -13.76
C PRO A 82 -10.75 26.14 -14.40
N THR A 83 -10.41 25.70 -15.62
CA THR A 83 -9.31 26.27 -16.39
C THR A 83 -9.44 27.80 -16.45
N PRO A 84 -8.41 28.57 -16.06
CA PRO A 84 -8.49 30.02 -16.08
C PRO A 84 -8.86 30.55 -17.47
N ILE A 85 -9.55 31.69 -17.58
CA ILE A 85 -10.08 32.19 -18.87
C ILE A 85 -9.46 33.51 -19.38
N LEU A 86 -8.83 34.30 -18.50
CA LEU A 86 -8.25 35.60 -18.88
C LEU A 86 -6.90 35.42 -19.58
N ARG A 87 -6.93 35.09 -20.87
CA ARG A 87 -5.73 34.78 -21.67
C ARG A 87 -4.87 36.02 -21.98
N THR A 88 -3.57 35.82 -22.15
CA THR A 88 -2.61 36.85 -22.57
C THR A 88 -1.55 36.30 -23.54
N PRO A 89 -1.10 37.10 -24.53
CA PRO A 89 0.04 36.73 -25.37
C PRO A 89 1.39 36.90 -24.66
N LEU A 90 1.45 37.61 -23.52
CA LEU A 90 2.66 37.72 -22.72
C LEU A 90 3.02 36.36 -22.13
N GLN A 91 4.28 35.97 -22.21
CA GLN A 91 4.80 34.69 -21.71
C GLN A 91 5.49 34.88 -20.34
N PRO A 92 4.79 34.75 -19.21
CA PRO A 92 5.40 34.84 -17.89
C PRO A 92 6.32 33.64 -17.63
N GLY A 93 7.56 33.88 -17.22
CA GLY A 93 8.44 32.80 -16.78
C GLY A 93 7.87 32.04 -15.58
N PHE A 94 8.13 30.74 -15.52
CA PHE A 94 7.78 29.86 -14.42
C PHE A 94 8.97 29.01 -13.98
N SER A 95 8.90 28.45 -12.78
CA SER A 95 9.89 27.52 -12.23
C SER A 95 9.18 26.43 -11.45
N LEU A 96 9.44 25.18 -11.78
CA LEU A 96 8.79 24.01 -11.17
C LEU A 96 9.84 23.01 -10.69
N SER A 97 9.53 22.35 -9.60
CA SER A 97 10.19 21.11 -9.17
C SER A 97 9.16 19.99 -9.06
N SER A 98 9.60 18.75 -9.08
CA SER A 98 8.73 17.58 -9.02
C SER A 98 9.22 16.56 -8.02
N ASN A 99 8.28 15.97 -7.31
CA ASN A 99 8.47 14.76 -6.53
C ASN A 99 7.58 13.66 -7.14
N TYR A 100 8.07 12.43 -7.22
CA TYR A 100 7.29 11.32 -7.73
C TYR A 100 7.61 10.02 -7.00
N GLN A 101 6.59 9.18 -6.91
CA GLN A 101 6.67 7.81 -6.40
C GLN A 101 6.21 6.86 -7.49
N THR A 102 6.80 5.67 -7.56
CA THR A 102 6.44 4.66 -8.55
C THR A 102 6.07 3.35 -7.88
N SER A 103 5.19 2.58 -8.51
CA SER A 103 5.13 1.15 -8.24
C SER A 103 6.41 0.47 -8.76
N GLU A 104 6.57 -0.81 -8.47
CA GLU A 104 7.51 -1.63 -9.22
C GLU A 104 7.06 -1.75 -10.68
N PHE A 105 8.02 -1.77 -11.62
CA PHE A 105 7.76 -1.90 -13.04
C PHE A 105 8.17 -3.28 -13.55
N PHE A 106 7.19 -4.01 -14.09
CA PHE A 106 7.37 -5.34 -14.66
C PHE A 106 7.23 -5.30 -16.18
N GLN A 107 8.08 -6.02 -16.89
CA GLN A 107 8.06 -6.15 -18.36
C GLN A 107 6.66 -6.54 -18.85
N GLY A 108 6.09 -5.74 -19.75
CA GLY A 108 4.74 -5.94 -20.29
C GLY A 108 3.59 -5.71 -19.30
N GLY A 109 3.85 -5.23 -18.09
CA GLY A 109 2.87 -4.95 -17.05
C GLY A 109 2.30 -3.53 -17.08
N VAL A 110 1.63 -3.13 -15.99
CA VAL A 110 1.19 -1.74 -15.75
C VAL A 110 2.08 -1.12 -14.68
N GLY A 111 2.62 0.06 -14.93
CA GLY A 111 3.31 0.86 -13.93
C GLY A 111 2.39 1.95 -13.41
N TYR A 112 2.56 2.30 -12.14
CA TYR A 112 1.83 3.41 -11.52
C TYR A 112 2.82 4.47 -11.09
N ILE A 113 2.51 5.73 -11.43
CA ILE A 113 3.35 6.87 -11.07
C ILE A 113 2.47 7.90 -10.38
N ARG A 114 2.79 8.20 -9.12
CA ARG A 114 2.18 9.30 -8.36
C ARG A 114 3.08 10.52 -8.50
N ALA A 115 2.54 11.62 -8.99
CA ALA A 115 3.31 12.84 -9.25
C ALA A 115 2.82 14.01 -8.40
N SER A 116 3.77 14.74 -7.82
CA SER A 116 3.56 16.01 -7.13
C SER A 116 4.42 17.09 -7.76
N ILE A 117 3.84 18.27 -7.98
CA ILE A 117 4.53 19.42 -8.57
C ILE A 117 4.54 20.57 -7.57
N LYS A 118 5.72 21.17 -7.41
CA LYS A 118 5.91 22.35 -6.59
C LYS A 118 6.22 23.56 -7.45
N ASN A 119 5.52 24.65 -7.17
CA ASN A 119 5.73 25.92 -7.83
C ASN A 119 6.82 26.71 -7.09
N GLU A 120 8.03 26.73 -7.67
CA GLU A 120 9.16 27.52 -7.17
C GLU A 120 9.16 28.96 -7.73
N GLY A 121 8.18 29.28 -8.57
CA GLY A 121 7.98 30.59 -9.17
C GLY A 121 7.28 31.59 -8.24
N ARG A 122 7.08 32.81 -8.76
CA ARG A 122 6.43 33.92 -8.03
C ARG A 122 4.95 34.08 -8.34
N ASN A 123 4.47 33.47 -9.41
CA ASN A 123 3.09 33.58 -9.88
C ASN A 123 2.44 32.20 -9.85
N PRO A 124 1.12 32.10 -9.62
CA PRO A 124 0.38 30.86 -9.71
C PRO A 124 0.57 30.13 -11.05
N ILE A 125 0.63 28.79 -10.96
CA ILE A 125 0.63 27.87 -12.10
C ILE A 125 -0.65 27.07 -12.05
N PHE A 126 -1.26 26.85 -13.20
CA PHE A 126 -2.41 25.97 -13.33
C PHE A 126 -2.01 24.81 -14.23
N ILE A 127 -2.18 23.58 -13.75
CA ILE A 127 -1.92 22.37 -14.52
C ILE A 127 -3.26 21.81 -14.95
N ASP A 128 -3.54 21.87 -16.26
CA ASP A 128 -4.79 21.40 -16.83
C ASP A 128 -4.76 19.87 -16.90
N ARG A 129 -3.65 19.33 -17.40
CA ARG A 129 -3.41 17.91 -17.61
C ARG A 129 -1.98 17.55 -17.22
N TYR A 130 -1.80 16.33 -16.74
CA TYR A 130 -0.48 15.74 -16.53
C TYR A 130 -0.40 14.37 -17.20
N GLY A 131 0.81 13.89 -17.38
CA GLY A 131 1.02 12.60 -18.01
C GLY A 131 2.44 12.09 -17.83
N VAL A 132 2.67 10.89 -18.36
CA VAL A 132 3.97 10.25 -18.40
C VAL A 132 4.24 9.77 -19.81
N SER A 133 5.36 10.22 -20.37
CA SER A 133 5.96 9.62 -21.55
C SER A 133 6.78 8.40 -21.14
N VAL A 134 6.52 7.27 -21.78
CA VAL A 134 7.28 6.03 -21.65
C VAL A 134 7.98 5.79 -22.97
N SER A 135 9.31 5.67 -22.95
CA SER A 135 10.13 5.53 -24.14
C SER A 135 11.07 4.32 -24.02
N SER A 136 10.91 3.37 -24.94
CA SER A 136 11.83 2.27 -25.21
C SER A 136 12.15 2.24 -26.71
N SER A 137 11.78 1.18 -27.44
CA SER A 137 11.80 1.15 -28.91
C SER A 137 10.75 2.09 -29.53
N GLU A 138 9.60 2.25 -28.86
CA GLU A 138 8.55 3.20 -29.18
C GLU A 138 8.37 4.20 -28.03
N SER A 139 7.86 5.39 -28.33
CA SER A 139 7.48 6.38 -27.32
C SER A 139 5.97 6.53 -27.28
N ARG A 140 5.39 6.45 -26.09
CA ARG A 140 3.95 6.64 -25.84
C ARG A 140 3.77 7.61 -24.69
N ILE A 141 2.66 8.36 -24.70
CA ILE A 141 2.31 9.29 -23.63
C ILE A 141 0.94 8.88 -23.10
N TYR A 142 0.86 8.68 -21.79
CA TYR A 142 -0.37 8.48 -21.03
C TYR A 142 -0.66 9.78 -20.30
N SER A 143 -1.91 10.25 -20.28
CA SER A 143 -2.25 11.52 -19.63
C SER A 143 -3.65 11.53 -19.05
N GLU A 144 -3.85 12.27 -17.96
CA GLU A 144 -5.14 12.51 -17.32
C GLU A 144 -5.33 14.00 -16.99
N ASP A 145 -6.56 14.48 -17.16
CA ASP A 145 -6.95 15.83 -16.76
C ASP A 145 -6.98 15.92 -15.22
N CYS A 146 -6.48 17.04 -14.69
CA CYS A 146 -6.41 17.27 -13.24
C CYS A 146 -6.98 18.64 -12.83
N GLY A 147 -6.72 19.70 -13.61
CA GLY A 147 -7.17 21.07 -13.31
C GLY A 147 -6.76 21.52 -11.91
N VAL A 148 -5.45 21.60 -11.66
CA VAL A 148 -4.88 21.92 -10.34
C VAL A 148 -4.22 23.29 -10.37
N LEU A 149 -4.66 24.20 -9.49
CA LEU A 149 -3.97 25.45 -9.23
C LEU A 149 -2.89 25.26 -8.16
N ILE A 150 -1.67 25.70 -8.48
CA ILE A 150 -0.50 25.62 -7.61
C ILE A 150 -0.01 27.05 -7.31
N PRO A 151 -0.38 27.61 -6.15
CA PRO A 151 0.12 28.89 -5.70
C PRO A 151 1.66 28.91 -5.54
N PRO A 152 2.30 30.09 -5.56
CA PRO A 152 3.74 30.22 -5.32
C PRO A 152 4.16 29.57 -4.00
N GLY A 153 5.19 28.72 -4.05
CA GLY A 153 5.75 28.02 -2.89
C GLY A 153 4.99 26.75 -2.47
N GLU A 154 3.81 26.49 -3.03
CA GLU A 154 3.03 25.29 -2.71
C GLU A 154 3.41 24.10 -3.58
N GLU A 155 3.27 22.90 -3.01
CA GLU A 155 3.31 21.61 -3.72
C GLU A 155 1.90 21.02 -3.75
N LYS A 156 1.51 20.46 -4.91
CA LYS A 156 0.24 19.73 -5.06
C LYS A 156 0.49 18.37 -5.69
N ASN A 157 -0.19 17.36 -5.16
CA ASN A 157 -0.30 16.06 -5.82
C ASN A 157 -1.24 16.19 -7.03
N LEU A 158 -0.81 15.72 -8.19
CA LEU A 158 -1.62 15.73 -9.40
C LEU A 158 -2.48 14.49 -9.55
N GLY A 159 -2.08 13.39 -8.90
CA GLY A 159 -2.76 12.11 -8.94
C GLY A 159 -1.80 10.94 -9.19
N VAL A 160 -2.38 9.77 -9.41
CA VAL A 160 -1.68 8.55 -9.83
C VAL A 160 -2.07 8.27 -11.27
N ILE A 161 -1.09 7.99 -12.13
CA ILE A 161 -1.35 7.60 -13.52
C ILE A 161 -0.85 6.18 -13.78
N ALA A 162 -1.71 5.39 -14.44
CA ALA A 162 -1.37 4.08 -14.96
C ALA A 162 -0.67 4.21 -16.32
N VAL A 163 0.42 3.47 -16.52
CA VAL A 163 1.18 3.44 -17.77
C VAL A 163 1.46 2.00 -18.19
N GLN A 164 1.34 1.70 -19.48
CA GLN A 164 1.79 0.40 -19.99
C GLN A 164 3.31 0.35 -19.99
N ILE A 165 3.88 -0.67 -19.35
CA ILE A 165 5.31 -0.93 -19.33
C ILE A 165 5.70 -1.75 -20.56
N PRO A 166 6.78 -1.37 -21.27
CA PRO A 166 7.31 -2.13 -22.40
C PRO A 166 7.82 -3.52 -21.99
N GLU A 167 8.05 -4.40 -22.97
CA GLU A 167 8.59 -5.76 -22.74
C GLU A 167 10.13 -5.75 -22.67
N GLU A 168 10.76 -4.63 -23.05
CA GLU A 168 12.20 -4.43 -23.03
C GLU A 168 12.79 -4.44 -21.61
N GLU A 169 14.11 -4.66 -21.50
CA GLU A 169 14.81 -4.72 -20.22
C GLU A 169 14.90 -3.37 -19.50
N SER A 170 14.76 -2.26 -20.22
CA SER A 170 14.80 -0.92 -19.65
C SER A 170 13.93 0.05 -20.43
N ALA A 171 13.47 1.10 -19.74
CA ALA A 171 12.71 2.19 -20.36
C ALA A 171 13.01 3.53 -19.68
N SER A 172 12.88 4.62 -20.44
CA SER A 172 12.98 5.99 -19.97
C SER A 172 11.59 6.59 -19.79
N PHE A 173 11.40 7.30 -18.68
CA PHE A 173 10.13 7.89 -18.27
C PHE A 173 10.29 9.40 -18.08
N LYS A 174 9.31 10.18 -18.54
CA LYS A 174 9.25 11.64 -18.34
C LYS A 174 7.86 12.05 -17.89
N ILE A 175 7.77 12.83 -16.82
CA ILE A 175 6.52 13.51 -16.48
C ILE A 175 6.31 14.67 -17.47
N VAL A 176 5.11 14.75 -18.04
CA VAL A 176 4.70 15.75 -19.03
C VAL A 176 3.54 16.56 -18.45
N LEU A 177 3.62 17.88 -18.54
CA LEU A 177 2.63 18.82 -18.00
C LEU A 177 2.04 19.66 -19.13
N TRP A 178 0.72 19.86 -19.12
CA TRP A 178 0.04 20.88 -19.90
C TRP A 178 -0.43 21.96 -18.94
N LEU A 179 0.20 23.13 -19.02
CA LEU A 179 0.10 24.13 -17.97
C LEU A 179 -0.12 25.53 -18.51
N LEU A 180 -0.68 26.35 -17.62
CA LEU A 180 -0.79 27.78 -17.78
C LEU A 180 -0.02 28.47 -16.66
N ALA A 181 0.68 29.54 -17.00
CA ALA A 181 1.33 30.40 -16.02
C ALA A 181 0.68 31.78 -16.00
N SER A 182 0.50 32.32 -14.80
CA SER A 182 -0.10 33.65 -14.61
C SER A 182 0.94 34.77 -14.65
N THR A 183 0.52 35.95 -15.11
CA THR A 183 1.24 37.21 -14.95
C THR A 183 0.92 37.82 -13.58
N SER A 184 1.68 38.83 -13.17
CA SER A 184 1.39 39.60 -11.95
C SER A 184 0.05 40.34 -11.98
N GLU A 185 -0.58 40.47 -13.15
CA GLU A 185 -1.91 41.07 -13.34
C GLU A 185 -3.03 40.01 -13.30
N GLY A 186 -2.72 38.74 -13.07
CA GLY A 186 -3.70 37.65 -13.03
C GLY A 186 -4.20 37.18 -14.40
N LYS A 187 -3.50 37.53 -15.49
CA LYS A 187 -3.75 37.00 -16.84
C LYS A 187 -2.92 35.75 -17.07
N TRP A 188 -3.39 34.82 -17.91
CA TRP A 188 -2.84 33.48 -18.07
C TRP A 188 -2.28 33.25 -19.48
N HIS A 189 -1.09 32.69 -19.55
CA HIS A 189 -0.50 32.19 -20.78
C HIS A 189 -0.49 30.67 -20.77
N GLU A 190 -0.95 30.06 -21.86
CA GLU A 190 -0.94 28.61 -22.04
C GLU A 190 0.33 28.23 -22.80
N TYR A 191 1.05 27.25 -22.26
CA TYR A 191 2.29 26.75 -22.85
C TYR A 191 2.02 25.46 -23.63
N GLU A 192 2.90 25.18 -24.60
CA GLU A 192 3.07 23.82 -25.12
C GLU A 192 3.44 22.86 -23.98
N SER A 193 3.31 21.55 -24.23
CA SER A 193 3.61 20.55 -23.23
C SER A 193 5.04 20.69 -22.69
N TYR A 194 5.15 20.72 -21.36
CA TYR A 194 6.40 20.86 -20.65
C TYR A 194 6.84 19.51 -20.09
N SER A 195 7.97 19.00 -20.56
CA SER A 195 8.53 17.73 -20.07
C SER A 195 9.56 17.98 -18.99
N LEU A 196 9.41 17.29 -17.87
CA LEU A 196 10.40 17.26 -16.80
C LEU A 196 11.56 16.33 -17.17
N LYS A 197 12.60 16.36 -16.34
CA LYS A 197 13.78 15.52 -16.50
C LYS A 197 13.37 14.04 -16.53
N ASP A 198 14.00 13.28 -17.42
CA ASP A 198 13.78 11.85 -17.50
C ASP A 198 14.48 11.06 -16.39
N PHE A 199 13.95 9.87 -16.17
CA PHE A 199 14.58 8.83 -15.38
C PHE A 199 14.47 7.49 -16.11
N THR A 200 15.51 6.67 -16.00
CA THR A 200 15.58 5.34 -16.63
C THR A 200 15.43 4.27 -15.57
N VAL A 201 14.65 3.24 -15.86
CA VAL A 201 14.39 2.10 -14.96
C VAL A 201 14.75 0.81 -15.65
N ASN A 202 15.43 -0.09 -14.94
CA ASN A 202 15.59 -1.49 -15.34
C ASN A 202 14.30 -2.24 -14.97
N LEU A 203 13.63 -2.78 -15.98
CA LEU A 203 12.32 -3.40 -15.85
C LEU A 203 12.47 -4.85 -15.38
N LYS A 204 11.70 -5.23 -14.36
CA LYS A 204 11.76 -6.57 -13.79
C LYS A 204 10.99 -7.57 -14.67
N PRO A 205 11.49 -8.79 -14.88
CA PRO A 205 10.66 -9.85 -15.44
C PRO A 205 9.50 -10.16 -14.47
N MET A 206 8.35 -10.54 -15.01
CA MET A 206 7.24 -11.04 -14.20
C MET A 206 7.61 -12.40 -13.58
N PRO A 207 7.44 -12.61 -12.27
CA PRO A 207 7.70 -13.90 -11.65
C PRO A 207 6.61 -14.93 -11.99
N GLU A 208 6.86 -16.18 -11.59
CA GLU A 208 5.82 -17.22 -11.60
C GLU A 208 4.81 -16.99 -10.47
N LYS A 209 3.57 -17.45 -10.69
CA LYS A 209 2.51 -17.36 -9.68
C LYS A 209 2.79 -18.32 -8.52
N SER A 210 2.79 -17.79 -7.31
CA SER A 210 2.86 -18.55 -6.06
C SER A 210 1.45 -18.85 -5.54
N ALA A 211 1.37 -19.89 -4.70
CA ALA A 211 0.13 -20.30 -4.04
C ALA A 211 0.41 -20.49 -2.54
N PRO A 212 0.48 -19.41 -1.76
CA PRO A 212 0.73 -19.51 -0.32
C PRO A 212 -0.44 -20.20 0.39
N VAL A 213 -0.14 -20.81 1.53
CA VAL A 213 -1.15 -21.37 2.44
C VAL A 213 -1.78 -20.25 3.24
N TYR A 214 -3.11 -20.23 3.32
CA TYR A 214 -3.84 -19.25 4.13
C TYR A 214 -4.21 -19.85 5.49
N LEU A 215 -3.86 -19.16 6.56
CA LEU A 215 -4.22 -19.52 7.94
C LEU A 215 -5.12 -18.44 8.53
N TYR A 216 -6.37 -18.79 8.85
CA TYR A 216 -7.35 -17.83 9.38
C TYR A 216 -7.35 -17.83 10.91
N ASN A 217 -7.26 -16.64 11.49
CA ASN A 217 -7.31 -16.36 12.92
C ASN A 217 -6.44 -17.28 13.81
N PRO A 218 -5.12 -17.44 13.53
CA PRO A 218 -4.22 -18.10 14.48
C PRO A 218 -4.30 -17.42 15.85
N ALA A 219 -4.46 -18.21 16.92
CA ALA A 219 -4.81 -17.74 18.25
C ALA A 219 -3.96 -16.56 18.77
N SER A 220 -2.64 -16.64 18.61
CA SER A 220 -1.71 -15.61 19.08
C SER A 220 -1.86 -14.30 18.30
N CYS A 221 -1.76 -14.35 16.97
CA CYS A 221 -1.91 -13.19 16.09
C CYS A 221 -3.28 -12.54 16.26
N PHE A 222 -4.35 -13.35 16.32
CA PHE A 222 -5.71 -12.86 16.49
C PHE A 222 -5.88 -12.08 17.79
N LYS A 223 -5.43 -12.63 18.92
CA LYS A 223 -5.49 -11.96 20.23
C LYS A 223 -4.67 -10.67 20.26
N THR A 224 -3.48 -10.66 19.64
CA THR A 224 -2.61 -9.48 19.62
C THR A 224 -3.19 -8.37 18.78
N ILE A 225 -3.52 -8.62 17.51
CA ILE A 225 -4.06 -7.58 16.60
C ILE A 225 -5.39 -7.02 17.12
N ASN A 226 -6.32 -7.87 17.56
CA ASN A 226 -7.61 -7.39 18.06
C ASN A 226 -7.50 -6.58 19.37
N ARG A 227 -6.37 -6.69 20.10
CA ARG A 227 -6.08 -5.82 21.25
C ARG A 227 -5.50 -4.48 20.83
N LEU A 228 -4.76 -4.43 19.73
CA LEU A 228 -4.07 -3.22 19.24
C LEU A 228 -4.92 -2.40 18.27
N VAL A 229 -5.94 -3.01 17.68
CA VAL A 229 -6.94 -2.33 16.86
C VAL A 229 -7.97 -1.66 17.77
N GLU A 230 -7.96 -0.33 17.80
CA GLU A 230 -8.65 0.49 18.81
C GLU A 230 -9.69 1.46 18.19
N PRO A 231 -10.75 0.97 17.52
CA PRO A 231 -11.72 1.83 16.82
C PRO A 231 -12.54 2.75 17.75
N ALA A 232 -12.63 2.40 19.03
CA ALA A 232 -13.33 3.19 20.03
C ALA A 232 -12.43 4.20 20.76
N GLU A 233 -11.10 4.16 20.56
CA GLU A 233 -10.19 5.08 21.22
C GLU A 233 -10.46 6.52 20.71
N PRO A 234 -10.65 7.50 21.61
CA PRO A 234 -11.09 8.84 21.24
C PRO A 234 -10.24 9.58 20.21
N SER A 235 -8.90 9.46 20.27
CA SER A 235 -8.00 10.11 19.32
C SER A 235 -8.07 9.46 17.93
N VAL A 236 -8.08 8.13 17.85
CA VAL A 236 -8.21 7.35 16.62
C VAL A 236 -9.56 7.63 15.96
N ARG A 237 -10.66 7.48 16.72
CA ARG A 237 -12.02 7.74 16.23
C ARG A 237 -12.21 9.21 15.83
N GLY A 238 -11.65 10.14 16.61
CA GLY A 238 -11.72 11.57 16.34
C GLY A 238 -11.07 11.93 15.01
N LYS A 239 -9.83 11.46 14.78
CA LYS A 239 -9.11 11.67 13.52
C LYS A 239 -9.81 10.97 12.35
N ALA A 240 -10.29 9.74 12.54
CA ALA A 240 -11.02 9.02 11.50
C ALA A 240 -12.28 9.77 11.04
N ALA A 241 -13.07 10.28 11.99
CA ALA A 241 -14.25 11.09 11.69
C ALA A 241 -13.89 12.44 11.04
N GLU A 242 -12.76 13.05 11.41
CA GLU A 242 -12.28 14.30 10.81
C GLU A 242 -11.91 14.13 9.33
N VAL A 243 -11.27 13.02 8.97
CA VAL A 243 -10.93 12.70 7.57
C VAL A 243 -12.18 12.29 6.80
N ALA A 244 -12.99 11.38 7.37
CA ALA A 244 -14.18 10.86 6.70
C ALA A 244 -15.23 11.95 6.40
N ARG A 245 -15.37 12.98 7.24
CA ARG A 245 -16.33 14.09 6.99
C ARG A 245 -16.00 14.94 5.76
N LEU A 246 -14.80 14.82 5.17
CA LEU A 246 -14.47 15.45 3.88
C LEU A 246 -15.37 14.92 2.76
N TYR A 247 -15.88 13.70 2.91
CA TYR A 247 -16.74 13.00 1.98
C TYR A 247 -18.10 12.72 2.63
N PRO A 248 -19.14 13.53 2.34
CA PRO A 248 -20.41 13.44 3.03
C PRO A 248 -21.16 12.12 2.72
N GLY A 249 -21.97 11.69 3.68
CA GLY A 249 -22.81 10.49 3.59
C GLY A 249 -22.54 9.48 4.69
N SER A 250 -23.22 8.33 4.63
CA SER A 250 -22.86 7.15 5.40
C SER A 250 -21.48 6.62 4.99
N TYR A 251 -20.97 5.61 5.70
CA TYR A 251 -19.78 4.86 5.32
C TYR A 251 -19.72 4.58 3.81
N ASN A 252 -18.68 5.07 3.14
CA ASN A 252 -18.58 5.04 1.69
C ASN A 252 -17.14 4.92 1.18
N ILE A 253 -17.01 4.55 -0.09
CA ILE A 253 -15.71 4.22 -0.70
C ILE A 253 -14.73 5.40 -0.71
N TYR A 254 -15.19 6.64 -0.80
CA TYR A 254 -14.30 7.82 -0.78
C TYR A 254 -13.73 8.10 0.62
N GLN A 255 -14.47 7.75 1.68
CA GLN A 255 -13.95 7.83 3.04
C GLN A 255 -12.83 6.81 3.28
N ILE A 256 -12.94 5.62 2.67
CA ILE A 256 -11.87 4.60 2.69
C ILE A 256 -10.62 5.14 2.01
N CYS A 257 -10.75 5.69 0.78
CA CYS A 257 -9.63 6.30 0.06
C CYS A 257 -8.97 7.43 0.87
N ALA A 258 -9.77 8.32 1.46
CA ALA A 258 -9.26 9.45 2.23
C ALA A 258 -8.49 9.02 3.48
N LEU A 259 -8.95 7.98 4.17
CA LEU A 259 -8.23 7.41 5.32
C LEU A 259 -6.94 6.73 4.90
N PHE A 260 -6.95 5.99 3.79
CA PHE A 260 -5.74 5.41 3.21
C PHE A 260 -4.72 6.51 2.87
N ASP A 261 -5.15 7.56 2.16
CA ASP A 261 -4.29 8.68 1.77
C ASP A 261 -3.69 9.37 3.00
N MET A 262 -4.51 9.62 4.04
CA MET A 262 -4.03 10.24 5.26
C MET A 262 -2.95 9.41 5.95
N VAL A 263 -3.16 8.09 6.12
CA VAL A 263 -2.14 7.23 6.72
C VAL A 263 -0.87 7.23 5.86
N LYS A 264 -1.01 7.13 4.54
CA LYS A 264 0.12 7.15 3.60
C LYS A 264 0.91 8.47 3.64
N GLU A 265 0.25 9.59 3.86
CA GLU A 265 0.84 10.93 3.76
C GLU A 265 1.33 11.47 5.10
N GLU A 266 0.67 11.12 6.20
CA GLU A 266 0.96 11.65 7.53
C GLU A 266 1.74 10.68 8.44
N ILE A 267 1.82 9.38 8.11
CA ILE A 267 2.51 8.38 8.94
C ILE A 267 3.81 7.93 8.25
N GLU A 268 4.95 8.28 8.85
CA GLU A 268 6.26 7.93 8.34
C GLU A 268 6.63 6.47 8.64
N TYR A 269 7.28 5.80 7.69
CA TYR A 269 7.81 4.46 7.92
C TYR A 269 9.08 4.53 8.77
N VAL A 270 9.08 3.89 9.94
CA VAL A 270 10.24 3.75 10.80
C VAL A 270 10.37 2.30 11.23
N SER A 271 11.49 1.66 10.91
CA SER A 271 11.76 0.29 11.31
C SER A 271 11.94 0.14 12.81
N ASP A 272 11.57 -1.03 13.30
CA ASP A 272 11.74 -1.42 14.68
C ASP A 272 13.18 -1.47 15.19
N PRO A 273 13.36 -1.40 16.53
CA PRO A 273 14.65 -1.65 17.17
C PRO A 273 15.19 -3.03 16.82
N ARG A 274 16.47 -3.08 16.44
CA ARG A 274 17.15 -4.31 16.01
C ARG A 274 16.89 -5.51 16.95
N GLY A 275 16.27 -6.55 16.40
CA GLY A 275 16.08 -7.84 17.06
C GLY A 275 14.73 -7.98 17.78
N ASN A 276 13.86 -6.99 17.69
CA ASN A 276 12.47 -7.06 18.16
C ASN A 276 11.52 -6.66 17.04
N ASP A 277 10.31 -7.18 17.13
CA ASP A 277 9.15 -6.86 16.30
C ASP A 277 8.09 -6.34 17.30
N ILE A 278 7.90 -5.02 17.36
CA ILE A 278 7.10 -4.30 18.36
C ILE A 278 5.87 -3.74 17.68
N TRP A 279 4.73 -4.38 17.95
CA TRP A 279 3.47 -3.94 17.38
C TRP A 279 2.82 -2.91 18.29
N GLU A 280 2.69 -1.68 17.81
CA GLU A 280 2.14 -0.56 18.55
C GLU A 280 0.60 -0.52 18.44
N PRO A 281 -0.09 -0.08 19.51
CA PRO A 281 -1.52 0.22 19.43
C PRO A 281 -1.77 1.42 18.50
N ALA A 282 -2.93 1.44 17.85
CA ALA A 282 -3.29 2.47 16.89
C ALA A 282 -3.15 3.91 17.42
N ASN A 283 -3.49 4.15 18.69
CA ASN A 283 -3.35 5.48 19.28
C ASN A 283 -1.89 5.95 19.43
N VAL A 284 -0.93 5.02 19.58
CA VAL A 284 0.50 5.32 19.70
C VAL A 284 1.05 5.69 18.33
N THR A 285 0.82 4.86 17.32
CA THR A 285 1.23 5.13 15.93
C THR A 285 0.68 6.47 15.45
N LEU A 286 -0.61 6.75 15.71
CA LEU A 286 -1.25 8.02 15.35
C LEU A 286 -0.61 9.22 16.07
N LYS A 287 -0.27 9.07 17.36
CA LYS A 287 0.33 10.14 18.16
C LYS A 287 1.77 10.43 17.75
N ILE A 288 2.54 9.41 17.41
CA ILE A 288 3.94 9.53 17.00
C ILE A 288 4.02 10.05 15.56
N GLY A 289 3.08 9.66 14.70
CA GLY A 289 3.13 9.92 13.27
C GLY A 289 4.14 9.02 12.55
N ALA A 290 4.48 7.87 13.13
CA ALA A 290 5.38 6.90 12.54
C ALA A 290 5.13 5.48 13.06
N GLY A 291 5.49 4.50 12.24
CA GLY A 291 5.43 3.06 12.50
C GLY A 291 5.73 2.28 11.23
N ASP A 292 6.04 1.00 11.34
CA ASP A 292 6.30 0.14 10.19
C ASP A 292 5.01 -0.53 9.65
N CYS A 293 5.12 -1.74 9.07
CA CYS A 293 4.05 -2.29 8.24
C CYS A 293 2.82 -2.71 9.05
N GLU A 294 3.01 -3.36 10.19
CA GLU A 294 1.92 -3.78 11.05
C GLU A 294 1.31 -2.62 11.83
N ASP A 295 2.11 -1.66 12.27
CA ASP A 295 1.65 -0.46 12.97
C ASP A 295 0.68 0.33 12.08
N GLN A 296 1.07 0.55 10.83
CA GLN A 296 0.21 1.25 9.87
C GLN A 296 -1.02 0.42 9.49
N ALA A 297 -0.92 -0.91 9.40
CA ALA A 297 -2.06 -1.78 9.16
C ALA A 297 -3.05 -1.78 10.34
N ILE A 298 -2.56 -1.78 11.58
CA ILE A 298 -3.34 -1.70 12.82
C ILE A 298 -4.03 -0.35 12.93
N LEU A 299 -3.30 0.76 12.69
CA LEU A 299 -3.86 2.10 12.67
C LEU A 299 -4.96 2.23 11.62
N LEU A 300 -4.67 1.86 10.37
CA LEU A 300 -5.64 1.99 9.27
C LEU A 300 -6.89 1.14 9.53
N SER A 301 -6.72 -0.10 10.01
CA SER A 301 -7.85 -0.96 10.40
C SER A 301 -8.71 -0.32 11.49
N SER A 302 -8.08 0.24 12.53
CA SER A 302 -8.79 0.93 13.62
C SER A 302 -9.59 2.13 13.14
N MET A 303 -9.03 2.92 12.23
CA MET A 303 -9.70 4.09 11.67
C MET A 303 -10.88 3.72 10.78
N LEU A 304 -10.75 2.67 9.97
CA LEU A 304 -11.82 2.17 9.11
C LEU A 304 -12.97 1.58 9.93
N GLU A 305 -12.66 0.75 10.93
CA GLU A 305 -13.64 0.21 11.89
C GLU A 305 -14.35 1.34 12.65
N ALA A 306 -13.63 2.41 13.01
CA ALA A 306 -14.20 3.57 13.72
C ALA A 306 -15.27 4.33 12.90
N ILE A 307 -15.25 4.21 11.56
CA ILE A 307 -16.27 4.80 10.67
C ILE A 307 -17.27 3.77 10.13
N GLY A 308 -17.22 2.53 10.63
CA GLY A 308 -18.18 1.47 10.32
C GLY A 308 -17.74 0.49 9.22
N GLY A 309 -16.46 0.51 8.81
CA GLY A 309 -15.90 -0.50 7.93
C GLY A 309 -15.67 -1.84 8.63
N THR A 310 -15.60 -2.92 7.85
CA THR A 310 -15.22 -4.25 8.34
C THR A 310 -13.87 -4.62 7.77
N THR A 311 -12.90 -4.90 8.61
CA THR A 311 -11.49 -5.00 8.22
C THR A 311 -10.84 -6.32 8.57
N ARG A 312 -9.68 -6.54 7.94
CA ARG A 312 -8.74 -7.62 8.20
C ARG A 312 -7.33 -7.08 8.21
N VAL A 313 -6.45 -7.77 8.91
CA VAL A 313 -5.00 -7.62 8.76
C VAL A 313 -4.44 -8.90 8.16
N TYR A 314 -3.66 -8.76 7.09
CA TYR A 314 -2.93 -9.84 6.44
C TYR A 314 -1.47 -9.78 6.85
N LEU A 315 -0.96 -10.88 7.39
CA LEU A 315 0.45 -11.03 7.75
C LEU A 315 1.09 -12.06 6.82
N THR A 316 2.10 -11.66 6.09
CA THR A 316 2.96 -12.55 5.30
C THR A 316 4.19 -12.94 6.11
N ASN A 317 5.15 -13.62 5.50
CA ASN A 317 6.43 -13.93 6.13
C ASN A 317 7.25 -12.67 6.48
N THR A 318 7.06 -11.54 5.78
CA THR A 318 7.95 -10.37 5.87
C THR A 318 7.24 -9.02 5.79
N HIS A 319 5.91 -9.02 5.83
CA HIS A 319 5.10 -7.81 5.60
C HIS A 319 3.70 -7.94 6.17
N ALA A 320 3.11 -6.82 6.58
CA ALA A 320 1.74 -6.71 7.05
C ALA A 320 0.98 -5.62 6.29
N PHE A 321 -0.33 -5.83 6.04
CA PHE A 321 -1.19 -4.82 5.45
C PHE A 321 -2.65 -5.01 5.87
N ALA A 322 -3.43 -3.93 5.80
CA ALA A 322 -4.86 -3.97 6.10
C ALA A 322 -5.66 -4.33 4.84
N ALA A 323 -6.88 -4.80 5.04
CA ALA A 323 -7.88 -4.88 3.99
C ALA A 323 -9.25 -4.54 4.54
N VAL A 324 -10.15 -4.12 3.65
CA VAL A 324 -11.52 -3.77 4.02
C VAL A 324 -12.52 -4.48 3.13
N TYR A 325 -13.61 -4.94 3.73
CA TYR A 325 -14.69 -5.60 3.02
C TYR A 325 -15.38 -4.65 2.05
N ILE A 326 -15.50 -5.05 0.78
CA ILE A 326 -16.14 -4.26 -0.29
C ILE A 326 -17.39 -4.93 -0.88
N GLY A 327 -17.82 -6.06 -0.32
CA GLY A 327 -19.05 -6.74 -0.69
C GLY A 327 -18.83 -8.18 -1.16
N ASN A 328 -19.95 -8.88 -1.37
CA ASN A 328 -19.97 -10.25 -1.85
C ASN A 328 -20.49 -10.33 -3.28
N GLY A 329 -19.79 -11.08 -4.14
CA GLY A 329 -20.13 -11.30 -5.54
C GLY A 329 -19.67 -10.17 -6.47
N THR A 330 -19.58 -10.53 -7.75
CA THR A 330 -18.97 -9.71 -8.81
C THR A 330 -19.52 -8.29 -8.90
N ASN A 331 -20.85 -8.12 -8.87
CA ASN A 331 -21.46 -6.80 -9.02
C ASN A 331 -21.07 -5.82 -7.90
N ALA A 332 -21.06 -6.27 -6.64
CA ALA A 332 -20.69 -5.42 -5.51
C ALA A 332 -19.21 -5.02 -5.58
N THR A 333 -18.36 -5.97 -5.96
CA THR A 333 -16.92 -5.75 -6.16
C THR A 333 -16.66 -4.77 -7.32
N GLU A 334 -17.28 -4.97 -8.49
CA GLU A 334 -17.15 -4.07 -9.64
C GLU A 334 -17.61 -2.65 -9.32
N THR A 335 -18.74 -2.49 -8.63
CA THR A 335 -19.23 -1.15 -8.21
C THR A 335 -18.23 -0.47 -7.25
N SER A 336 -17.59 -1.23 -6.36
CA SER A 336 -16.55 -0.70 -5.48
C SER A 336 -15.28 -0.31 -6.24
N VAL A 337 -14.87 -1.11 -7.23
CA VAL A 337 -13.75 -0.80 -8.14
C VAL A 337 -14.01 0.50 -8.92
N GLU A 338 -15.23 0.68 -9.44
CA GLU A 338 -15.64 1.94 -10.09
C GLU A 338 -15.53 3.14 -9.14
N GLY A 339 -15.93 2.95 -7.87
CA GLY A 339 -15.78 3.96 -6.82
C GLY A 339 -14.33 4.35 -6.56
N ILE A 340 -13.42 3.38 -6.44
CA ILE A 340 -11.98 3.62 -6.28
C ILE A 340 -11.43 4.36 -7.50
N ARG A 341 -11.83 3.97 -8.72
CA ARG A 341 -11.38 4.63 -9.96
C ARG A 341 -11.92 6.06 -10.11
N ALA A 342 -13.14 6.32 -9.64
CA ALA A 342 -13.67 7.68 -9.59
C ALA A 342 -12.83 8.60 -8.68
N TYR A 343 -12.20 8.03 -7.65
CA TYR A 343 -11.32 8.75 -6.74
C TYR A 343 -9.90 8.91 -7.30
N TYR A 344 -9.23 7.80 -7.63
CA TYR A 344 -7.80 7.81 -7.99
C TYR A 344 -7.50 7.92 -9.48
N GLY A 345 -8.46 7.69 -10.37
CA GLY A 345 -8.25 7.62 -11.83
C GLY A 345 -8.34 6.21 -12.36
N ASP A 346 -7.91 6.00 -13.61
CA ASP A 346 -8.00 4.69 -14.26
C ASP A 346 -6.88 3.74 -13.79
N VAL A 347 -6.94 3.36 -12.52
CA VAL A 347 -5.98 2.44 -11.86
C VAL A 347 -6.54 1.02 -11.77
N ASP A 348 -5.68 0.01 -11.74
CA ASP A 348 -6.11 -1.35 -11.36
C ASP A 348 -6.44 -1.38 -9.87
N VAL A 349 -7.45 -2.15 -9.49
CA VAL A 349 -7.88 -2.27 -8.10
C VAL A 349 -7.78 -3.73 -7.67
N ASN A 350 -6.92 -4.00 -6.71
CA ASN A 350 -6.57 -5.32 -6.24
C ASN A 350 -7.31 -5.66 -4.94
N TYR A 351 -7.84 -6.87 -4.88
CA TYR A 351 -8.58 -7.39 -3.74
C TYR A 351 -8.36 -8.90 -3.62
N LEU A 352 -8.53 -9.41 -2.40
CA LEU A 352 -8.61 -10.84 -2.11
C LEU A 352 -10.07 -11.26 -2.05
N THR A 353 -10.39 -12.47 -2.50
CA THR A 353 -11.75 -13.02 -2.39
C THR A 353 -11.70 -14.36 -1.69
N ASP A 354 -12.60 -14.55 -0.73
CA ASP A 354 -12.80 -15.80 0.00
C ASP A 354 -14.30 -16.13 0.11
N GLU A 355 -14.66 -17.05 1.01
CA GLU A 355 -16.05 -17.47 1.22
C GLU A 355 -16.98 -16.33 1.71
N TYR A 356 -16.44 -15.25 2.26
CA TYR A 356 -17.24 -14.15 2.79
C TYR A 356 -17.42 -13.00 1.80
N GLY A 357 -16.53 -12.88 0.81
CA GLY A 357 -16.61 -11.90 -0.28
C GLY A 357 -15.26 -11.31 -0.62
N SER A 358 -15.26 -10.09 -1.14
CA SER A 358 -14.07 -9.39 -1.61
C SER A 358 -13.56 -8.38 -0.58
N TRP A 359 -12.24 -8.35 -0.43
CA TRP A 359 -11.49 -7.55 0.53
C TRP A 359 -10.48 -6.68 -0.22
N LEU A 360 -10.75 -5.38 -0.28
CA LEU A 360 -9.87 -4.40 -0.91
C LEU A 360 -8.54 -4.33 -0.16
N MET A 361 -7.44 -4.46 -0.89
CA MET A 361 -6.10 -4.40 -0.30
C MET A 361 -5.71 -2.96 0.03
N LEU A 362 -5.23 -2.72 1.26
CA LEU A 362 -4.87 -1.42 1.77
C LEU A 362 -3.50 -1.46 2.45
N ASP A 363 -2.46 -1.14 1.68
CA ASP A 363 -1.08 -1.05 2.16
C ASP A 363 -0.49 0.36 1.96
N PRO A 364 -0.55 1.24 2.98
CA PRO A 364 -0.03 2.60 2.87
C PRO A 364 1.50 2.64 2.72
N THR A 365 2.21 1.62 3.22
CA THR A 365 3.68 1.56 3.21
C THR A 365 4.26 1.33 1.82
N SER A 366 3.52 0.60 0.96
CA SER A 366 4.03 0.16 -0.35
C SER A 366 3.18 0.62 -1.53
N SER A 367 1.86 0.70 -1.37
CA SER A 367 0.96 1.06 -2.47
C SER A 367 0.84 2.57 -2.65
N LEU A 368 0.61 3.03 -3.89
CA LEU A 368 0.45 4.46 -4.20
C LEU A 368 -0.98 4.99 -3.94
N TYR A 369 -1.96 4.10 -3.84
CA TYR A 369 -3.39 4.37 -3.70
C TYR A 369 -4.09 3.15 -3.07
N ALA A 370 -5.31 3.34 -2.54
CA ALA A 370 -6.12 2.24 -2.00
C ALA A 370 -6.51 1.25 -3.10
N GLY A 371 -6.23 -0.05 -2.89
CA GLY A 371 -6.37 -1.08 -3.93
C GLY A 371 -5.14 -1.27 -4.80
N GLY A 372 -4.05 -0.53 -4.56
CA GLY A 372 -2.76 -0.85 -5.14
C GLY A 372 -2.22 -2.20 -4.63
N LEU A 373 -1.20 -2.72 -5.31
CA LEU A 373 -0.54 -3.95 -4.90
C LEU A 373 0.25 -3.74 -3.59
N PRO A 374 0.05 -4.58 -2.55
CA PRO A 374 0.82 -4.52 -1.31
C PRO A 374 2.31 -4.81 -1.51
N GLY A 375 3.10 -4.48 -0.51
CA GLY A 375 4.51 -4.86 -0.42
C GLY A 375 4.69 -6.36 -0.61
N LYS A 376 5.82 -6.73 -1.22
CA LYS A 376 6.16 -8.14 -1.51
C LYS A 376 5.14 -8.84 -2.41
N THR A 377 4.48 -8.11 -3.30
CA THR A 377 3.68 -8.67 -4.39
C THR A 377 4.24 -8.27 -5.75
N ALA A 378 3.86 -9.00 -6.79
CA ALA A 378 4.29 -8.74 -8.16
C ALA A 378 3.16 -9.03 -9.14
N GLN A 379 3.21 -8.35 -10.29
CA GLN A 379 2.35 -8.68 -11.42
C GLN A 379 2.81 -9.97 -12.08
N VAL A 380 1.86 -10.79 -12.50
CA VAL A 380 2.11 -12.05 -13.20
C VAL A 380 1.23 -12.17 -14.44
N ARG A 381 1.70 -12.96 -15.40
CA ARG A 381 0.97 -13.29 -16.62
C ARG A 381 0.49 -14.74 -16.52
N ILE A 382 -0.83 -14.94 -16.52
CA ILE A 382 -1.44 -16.28 -16.44
C ILE A 382 -1.93 -16.66 -17.83
N LYS A 383 -1.49 -17.82 -18.34
CA LYS A 383 -2.03 -18.39 -19.57
C LYS A 383 -3.42 -18.96 -19.29
N ALA A 384 -4.41 -18.62 -20.12
CA ALA A 384 -5.72 -19.24 -20.03
C ALA A 384 -5.63 -20.76 -20.26
N THR A 385 -6.50 -21.53 -19.61
CA THR A 385 -6.61 -22.99 -19.80
C THR A 385 -7.19 -23.37 -21.16
N GLU A 386 -7.92 -22.45 -21.80
CA GLU A 386 -8.45 -22.59 -23.17
C GLU A 386 -8.10 -21.32 -23.96
N GLY A 387 -7.23 -21.45 -24.96
CA GLY A 387 -6.75 -20.35 -25.81
C GLY A 387 -5.31 -19.90 -25.50
N ASP A 388 -4.69 -19.20 -26.45
CA ASP A 388 -3.33 -18.63 -26.32
C ASP A 388 -3.33 -17.27 -25.59
N GLU A 389 -4.49 -16.78 -25.16
CA GLU A 389 -4.60 -15.47 -24.49
C GLU A 389 -4.15 -15.57 -23.03
N ALA A 390 -3.11 -14.80 -22.70
CA ALA A 390 -2.67 -14.64 -21.33
C ALA A 390 -3.29 -13.38 -20.73
N TYR A 391 -3.84 -13.49 -19.52
CA TYR A 391 -4.38 -12.36 -18.78
C TYR A 391 -3.45 -11.95 -17.64
N ARG A 392 -3.55 -10.69 -17.21
CA ARG A 392 -2.75 -10.13 -16.11
C ARG A 392 -3.41 -10.49 -14.77
N SER A 393 -2.57 -10.81 -13.79
CA SER A 393 -2.93 -11.08 -12.40
C SER A 393 -1.79 -10.57 -11.52
N TRP A 394 -1.86 -10.84 -10.22
CA TRP A 394 -0.76 -10.63 -9.29
C TRP A 394 -0.46 -11.89 -8.47
N THR A 395 0.64 -11.86 -7.72
CA THR A 395 1.08 -12.92 -6.80
C THR A 395 1.85 -12.34 -5.62
N PHE A 396 1.90 -13.07 -4.50
CA PHE A 396 2.89 -12.80 -3.45
C PHE A 396 4.27 -13.29 -3.88
N VAL A 397 5.30 -12.54 -3.50
CA VAL A 397 6.72 -12.87 -3.75
C VAL A 397 7.32 -13.41 -2.46
N ASN A 398 8.03 -14.54 -2.56
CA ASN A 398 8.72 -15.18 -1.42
C ASN A 398 7.84 -15.36 -0.17
N THR A 399 6.55 -15.68 -0.38
CA THR A 399 5.58 -15.88 0.69
C THR A 399 5.05 -17.30 0.59
N SER A 400 5.28 -18.10 1.63
CA SER A 400 4.76 -19.47 1.75
C SER A 400 3.45 -19.52 2.52
N GLU A 401 3.24 -18.56 3.43
CA GLU A 401 2.10 -18.50 4.33
C GLU A 401 1.54 -17.08 4.42
N VAL A 402 0.21 -16.97 4.43
CA VAL A 402 -0.53 -15.74 4.69
C VAL A 402 -1.47 -15.98 5.87
N ARG A 403 -1.23 -15.30 6.99
CA ARG A 403 -2.12 -15.31 8.14
C ARG A 403 -3.16 -14.21 7.98
N VAL A 404 -4.44 -14.57 8.02
CA VAL A 404 -5.57 -13.66 7.85
C VAL A 404 -6.21 -13.45 9.21
N ILE A 405 -6.21 -12.20 9.68
CA ILE A 405 -6.71 -11.83 10.99
C ILE A 405 -7.95 -10.98 10.83
N ASP A 406 -9.10 -11.58 11.12
CA ASP A 406 -10.37 -10.87 11.17
C ASP A 406 -10.42 -9.96 12.40
N ILE A 407 -10.95 -8.74 12.21
CA ILE A 407 -11.17 -7.82 13.31
C ILE A 407 -12.55 -8.06 13.90
N ASN A 408 -12.58 -8.34 15.20
CA ASN A 408 -13.78 -8.52 16.00
C ASN A 408 -14.08 -7.21 16.76
N PRO A 409 -15.12 -6.45 16.38
CA PRO A 409 -15.47 -5.18 17.01
C PRO A 409 -15.95 -5.31 18.47
N ARG A 410 -16.13 -6.55 18.95
CA ARG A 410 -16.55 -6.88 20.32
C ARG A 410 -15.46 -7.59 21.12
N TRP A 411 -14.23 -7.67 20.59
CA TRP A 411 -13.11 -8.23 21.34
C TRP A 411 -12.93 -7.41 22.63
N PRO A 412 -12.80 -8.04 23.81
CA PRO A 412 -12.93 -7.33 25.08
C PRO A 412 -11.86 -6.23 25.17
N LEU A 413 -12.37 -5.00 25.30
CA LEU A 413 -11.63 -3.82 25.77
C LEU A 413 -11.02 -4.06 27.15
#